data_AF-A0A925YNU0-F1
#
_entry.id   AF-A0A925YNU0-F1
#
_cell.length_a   1.000
_cell.length_b   1.000
_cell.length_c   1.000
_cell.angle_alpha   90.00
_cell.angle_beta   90.00
_cell.angle_gamma   90.00
#
_symmetry.space_group_name_H-M   'P 1'
#
loop_
_entity.id
_entity.type
_entity.pdbx_description
1 polymer ?
#
loop_
_entity_poly.entity_id
_entity_poly.type
_entity_poly.pdbx_seq_one_letter_code
_entity_poly.pdbx_strand_id
1 'polypeptide(L)'
;MYILLAAATPLEIAPFSHLLESSGPSWQGQEVEILITGVGSLIASWSLAKAIHHRRPDFMIQAGIAGSMNPNILPPQVVIVQNERMGDLGAEDKEGFSDVFDLALTDGAAFPFTGGSLPNPLVREGADYLGLPTAQGVTVNEITTRKERIISLKNKYLVSVESMEGAAFHYAALSEHIPFLQVRAISNTVGERNKQHWKIKEAIQALNDSLITLLPQLQNI
;
A
#
# COMPACT_ATOMS: atom_id res chain seq x y z
N MET A 1 -16.77 3.29 -15.02
CA MET A 1 -16.20 2.83 -13.74
C MET A 1 -15.73 4.03 -12.96
N TYR A 2 -16.14 4.14 -11.70
CA TYR A 2 -15.70 5.14 -10.74
C TYR A 2 -14.57 4.57 -9.87
N ILE A 3 -13.39 5.19 -9.96
CA ILE A 3 -12.18 4.80 -9.26
C ILE A 3 -11.88 5.82 -8.16
N LEU A 4 -11.68 5.32 -6.94
CA LEU A 4 -11.09 6.11 -5.85
C LEU A 4 -9.58 5.86 -5.78
N LEU A 5 -8.77 6.86 -6.15
CA LEU A 5 -7.32 6.82 -6.08
C LEU A 5 -6.84 7.49 -4.78
N ALA A 6 -6.42 6.68 -3.83
CA ALA A 6 -5.91 7.12 -2.53
C ALA A 6 -4.38 7.30 -2.55
N ALA A 7 -3.90 8.41 -2.01
CA ALA A 7 -2.49 8.65 -1.70
C ALA A 7 -2.34 9.19 -0.27
N ALA A 8 -1.20 8.97 0.38
CA ALA A 8 -0.98 9.49 1.73
C ALA A 8 -0.75 11.01 1.69
N THR A 9 0.02 11.46 0.70
CA THR A 9 0.35 12.88 0.49
C THR A 9 0.08 13.32 -0.96
N PRO A 10 -0.19 14.61 -1.20
CA PRO A 10 -0.34 15.12 -2.57
C PRO A 10 0.93 14.93 -3.40
N LEU A 11 2.10 14.98 -2.76
CA LEU A 11 3.40 14.97 -3.44
C LEU A 11 3.66 13.63 -4.16
N GLU A 12 3.18 12.52 -3.60
CA GLU A 12 3.38 11.18 -4.16
C GLU A 12 2.76 11.01 -5.55
N ILE A 13 1.64 11.70 -5.80
CA ILE A 13 0.86 11.56 -7.04
C ILE A 13 0.76 12.86 -7.85
N ALA A 14 1.56 13.88 -7.50
CA ALA A 14 1.47 15.21 -8.10
C ALA A 14 1.57 15.20 -9.65
N PRO A 15 2.49 14.42 -10.28
CA PRO A 15 2.51 14.34 -11.74
C PRO A 15 1.21 13.82 -12.35
N PHE A 16 0.64 12.75 -11.79
CA PHE A 16 -0.63 12.18 -12.27
C PHE A 16 -1.83 13.10 -11.97
N SER A 17 -1.85 13.75 -10.81
CA SER A 17 -2.94 14.67 -10.45
C SER A 17 -3.01 15.86 -11.41
N HIS A 18 -1.88 16.47 -11.76
CA HIS A 18 -1.83 17.56 -12.75
C HIS A 18 -2.31 17.09 -14.13
N LEU A 19 -1.93 15.86 -14.52
CA LEU A 19 -2.36 15.28 -15.79
C LEU A 19 -3.87 15.05 -15.82
N LEU A 20 -4.45 14.53 -14.72
CA LEU A 20 -5.89 14.35 -14.56
C LEU A 20 -6.63 15.70 -14.63
N GLU A 21 -6.16 16.73 -13.90
CA GLU A 21 -6.73 18.08 -13.94
C GLU A 21 -6.78 18.66 -15.36
N SER A 22 -5.71 18.44 -16.15
CA SER A 22 -5.66 18.90 -17.54
C SER A 22 -6.57 18.12 -18.51
N SER A 23 -6.93 16.89 -18.15
CA SER A 23 -7.74 15.98 -18.98
C SER A 23 -9.24 16.00 -18.61
N GLY A 24 -9.60 16.61 -17.49
CA GLY A 24 -10.93 16.52 -16.87
C GLY A 24 -11.07 15.32 -15.92
N PRO A 25 -12.20 15.17 -15.21
CA PRO A 25 -12.39 14.15 -14.17
C PRO A 25 -12.42 12.71 -14.72
N SER A 26 -12.41 12.54 -16.05
CA SER A 26 -12.40 11.25 -16.72
C SER A 26 -11.04 10.96 -17.34
N TRP A 27 -10.38 9.89 -16.90
CA TRP A 27 -9.19 9.33 -17.54
C TRP A 27 -9.59 8.20 -18.48
N GLN A 28 -9.52 8.45 -19.80
CA GLN A 28 -9.86 7.47 -20.85
C GLN A 28 -11.24 6.79 -20.66
N GLY A 29 -12.24 7.54 -20.19
CA GLY A 29 -13.61 7.02 -19.96
C GLY A 29 -13.87 6.44 -18.56
N GLN A 30 -12.90 6.52 -17.66
CA GLN A 30 -13.06 6.16 -16.24
C GLN A 30 -13.08 7.43 -15.40
N GLU A 31 -14.03 7.54 -14.46
CA GLU A 31 -14.07 8.64 -13.52
C GLU A 31 -13.07 8.37 -12.40
N VAL A 32 -12.11 9.27 -12.19
CA VAL A 32 -11.06 9.11 -11.17
C VAL A 32 -11.18 10.23 -10.15
N GLU A 33 -11.42 9.86 -8.89
CA GLU A 33 -11.40 10.79 -7.76
C GLU A 33 -10.15 10.55 -6.92
N ILE A 34 -9.42 11.63 -6.64
CA ILE A 34 -8.22 11.57 -5.80
C ILE A 34 -8.61 11.83 -4.35
N LEU A 35 -8.22 10.91 -3.46
CA LEU A 35 -8.33 11.04 -2.02
C LEU A 35 -6.94 11.15 -1.39
N ILE A 36 -6.65 12.29 -0.76
CA ILE A 36 -5.49 12.43 0.11
C ILE A 36 -5.88 11.95 1.51
N THR A 37 -5.33 10.81 1.89
CA THR A 37 -5.72 10.08 3.10
C THR A 37 -5.04 10.59 4.36
N GLY A 38 -3.83 11.15 4.23
CA GLY A 38 -2.93 11.44 5.34
C GLY A 38 -2.00 10.26 5.65
N VAL A 39 -0.91 10.53 6.38
CA VAL A 39 0.11 9.53 6.71
C VAL A 39 -0.30 8.71 7.94
N GLY A 40 -0.18 7.39 7.85
CA GLY A 40 -0.45 6.48 8.95
C GLY A 40 -1.84 5.82 8.93
N SER A 41 -1.89 4.63 9.51
CA SER A 41 -3.04 3.71 9.39
C SER A 41 -4.36 4.27 9.95
N LEU A 42 -4.31 4.98 11.09
CA LEU A 42 -5.49 5.57 11.72
C LEU A 42 -6.15 6.63 10.84
N ILE A 43 -5.34 7.59 10.37
CA ILE A 43 -5.83 8.72 9.56
C ILE A 43 -6.34 8.20 8.21
N ALA A 44 -5.60 7.27 7.60
CA ALA A 44 -6.02 6.63 6.36
C ALA A 44 -7.35 5.88 6.52
N SER A 45 -7.52 5.10 7.59
CA SER A 45 -8.76 4.36 7.85
C SER A 45 -9.98 5.28 7.93
N TRP A 46 -9.87 6.40 8.65
CA TRP A 46 -10.95 7.37 8.79
C TRP A 46 -11.30 8.03 7.44
N SER A 47 -10.29 8.48 6.70
CA SER A 47 -10.46 9.13 5.40
C SER A 47 -11.11 8.19 4.38
N LEU A 48 -10.66 6.93 4.32
CA LEU A 48 -11.20 5.91 3.44
C LEU A 48 -12.65 5.58 3.79
N ALA A 49 -12.96 5.32 5.05
CA ALA A 49 -14.32 5.01 5.49
C ALA A 49 -15.29 6.14 5.13
N LYS A 50 -14.89 7.40 5.37
CA LYS A 50 -15.69 8.58 5.01
C LYS A 50 -15.92 8.67 3.49
N ALA A 51 -14.88 8.47 2.68
CA ALA A 51 -14.98 8.56 1.23
C ALA A 51 -15.86 7.45 0.65
N ILE A 52 -15.62 6.19 1.04
CA ILE A 52 -16.40 5.04 0.58
C ILE A 52 -17.88 5.19 0.95
N HIS A 53 -18.18 5.66 2.16
CA HIS A 53 -19.56 5.86 2.59
C HIS A 53 -20.25 7.05 1.91
N HIS A 54 -19.48 8.08 1.54
CA HIS A 54 -20.00 9.22 0.78
C HIS A 54 -20.39 8.80 -0.64
N ARG A 55 -19.51 8.05 -1.31
CA ARG A 55 -19.75 7.48 -2.63
C ARG A 55 -18.93 6.20 -2.77
N ARG A 56 -19.60 5.06 -2.87
CA ARG A 56 -18.94 3.76 -2.98
C ARG A 56 -18.22 3.66 -4.34
N PRO A 57 -16.88 3.47 -4.38
CA PRO A 57 -16.18 3.22 -5.62
C PRO A 57 -16.48 1.85 -6.22
N ASP A 58 -16.39 1.78 -7.55
CA ASP A 58 -16.39 0.50 -8.27
C ASP A 58 -15.03 -0.19 -8.09
N PHE A 59 -13.95 0.59 -7.96
CA PHE A 59 -12.58 0.12 -7.79
C PHE A 59 -11.73 1.10 -6.97
N MET A 60 -10.78 0.60 -6.18
CA MET A 60 -9.87 1.42 -5.39
C MET A 60 -8.41 1.23 -5.80
N ILE A 61 -7.63 2.30 -5.82
CA ILE A 61 -6.17 2.24 -6.01
C ILE A 61 -5.52 2.97 -4.83
N GLN A 62 -4.59 2.33 -4.12
CA GLN A 62 -3.66 3.04 -3.26
C GLN A 62 -2.35 3.23 -3.99
N ALA A 63 -1.93 4.47 -4.18
CA ALA A 63 -0.67 4.83 -4.81
C ALA A 63 0.22 5.58 -3.82
N GLY A 64 1.48 5.18 -3.73
CA GLY A 64 2.45 5.91 -2.92
C GLY A 64 3.84 5.31 -2.97
N ILE A 65 4.74 5.82 -2.15
CA ILE A 65 6.09 5.27 -2.02
C ILE A 65 6.17 4.26 -0.88
N ALA A 66 7.22 3.42 -0.89
CA ALA A 66 7.51 2.45 0.16
C ALA A 66 9.02 2.25 0.36
N GLY A 67 9.40 1.78 1.56
CA GLY A 67 10.75 1.30 1.82
C GLY A 67 10.88 -0.19 1.47
N SER A 68 12.00 -0.63 0.92
CA SER A 68 12.27 -2.04 0.64
C SER A 68 13.08 -2.71 1.75
N MET A 69 12.62 -3.87 2.19
CA MET A 69 13.32 -4.80 3.07
C MET A 69 13.97 -5.96 2.30
N ASN A 70 13.77 -6.02 0.98
CA ASN A 70 14.24 -7.08 0.10
C ASN A 70 15.35 -6.52 -0.84
N PRO A 71 16.57 -7.07 -0.80
CA PRO A 71 17.67 -6.58 -1.65
C PRO A 71 17.42 -6.76 -3.16
N ASN A 72 16.43 -7.56 -3.55
CA ASN A 72 16.05 -7.76 -4.95
C ASN A 72 14.95 -6.78 -5.42
N ILE A 73 14.36 -5.99 -4.51
CA ILE A 73 13.40 -4.95 -4.86
C ILE A 73 14.07 -3.59 -4.61
N LEU A 74 14.59 -2.99 -5.68
CA LEU A 74 15.50 -1.83 -5.60
C LEU A 74 14.78 -0.53 -5.99
N PRO A 75 15.11 0.61 -5.37
CA PRO A 75 14.62 1.91 -5.87
C PRO A 75 15.05 2.16 -7.33
N PRO A 76 14.20 2.71 -8.23
CA PRO A 76 12.82 3.15 -8.03
C PRO A 76 11.76 2.14 -8.52
N GLN A 77 11.99 0.84 -8.38
CA GLN A 77 11.10 -0.20 -8.88
C GLN A 77 9.67 -0.03 -8.33
N VAL A 78 8.68 -0.30 -9.19
CA VAL A 78 7.25 -0.27 -8.85
C VAL A 78 6.77 -1.69 -8.65
N VAL A 79 6.00 -1.91 -7.59
CA VAL A 79 5.44 -3.21 -7.21
C VAL A 79 3.95 -3.11 -6.96
N ILE A 80 3.27 -4.24 -7.13
CA ILE A 80 1.91 -4.43 -6.65
C ILE A 80 1.98 -5.17 -5.31
N VAL A 81 1.38 -4.61 -4.26
CA VAL A 81 1.33 -5.27 -2.96
C VAL A 81 0.21 -6.31 -2.98
N GLN A 82 0.59 -7.57 -2.86
CA GLN A 82 -0.34 -8.70 -2.95
C GLN A 82 -0.98 -9.07 -1.61
N ASN A 83 -0.39 -8.63 -0.50
CA ASN A 83 -0.86 -8.91 0.85
C ASN A 83 -0.27 -7.89 1.81
N GLU A 84 -1.01 -7.56 2.86
CA GLU A 84 -0.58 -6.63 3.91
C GLU A 84 -0.61 -7.30 5.29
N ARG A 85 0.32 -6.87 6.14
CA ARG A 85 0.44 -7.28 7.55
C ARG A 85 0.50 -6.03 8.42
N MET A 86 -0.16 -6.08 9.57
CA MET A 86 -0.02 -5.06 10.61
C MET A 86 1.27 -5.34 11.37
N GLY A 87 2.29 -4.52 11.13
CA GLY A 87 3.62 -4.75 11.69
C GLY A 87 3.72 -4.38 13.16
N ASP A 88 2.86 -3.50 13.65
CA ASP A 88 3.04 -2.78 14.92
C ASP A 88 1.80 -2.80 15.84
N LEU A 89 0.78 -3.59 15.50
CA LEU A 89 -0.40 -3.77 16.35
C LEU A 89 -0.20 -5.00 17.26
N GLY A 90 0.20 -4.76 18.51
CA GLY A 90 0.53 -5.82 19.46
C GLY A 90 1.17 -5.32 20.75
N ALA A 91 1.93 -6.19 21.40
CA ALA A 91 2.73 -5.89 22.59
C ALA A 91 4.21 -6.18 22.34
N GLU A 92 5.09 -5.34 22.90
CA GLU A 92 6.54 -5.54 22.88
C GLU A 92 7.03 -5.74 24.33
N ASP A 93 7.78 -6.81 24.56
CA ASP A 93 8.40 -7.10 25.86
C ASP A 93 9.90 -7.44 25.69
N LYS A 94 10.51 -8.09 26.70
CA LYS A 94 11.93 -8.46 26.67
C LYS A 94 12.24 -9.56 25.66
N GLU A 95 11.26 -10.37 25.28
CA GLU A 95 11.39 -11.48 24.34
C GLU A 95 11.11 -11.04 22.90
N GLY A 96 10.33 -9.97 22.73
CA GLY A 96 10.15 -9.28 21.46
C GLY A 96 8.71 -8.84 21.23
N PHE A 97 8.32 -8.75 19.96
CA PHE A 97 6.99 -8.31 19.54
C PHE A 97 6.02 -9.48 19.30
N SER A 98 4.94 -9.51 20.06
CA SER A 98 3.77 -10.38 19.86
C SER A 98 2.64 -9.56 19.27
N ASP A 99 2.05 -10.00 18.15
CA ASP A 99 0.93 -9.25 17.56
C ASP A 99 -0.40 -9.63 18.22
N VAL A 100 -1.46 -8.90 17.86
CA VAL A 100 -2.82 -9.15 18.37
C VAL A 100 -3.33 -10.56 18.11
N PHE A 101 -2.80 -11.28 17.12
CA PHE A 101 -3.19 -12.66 16.83
C PHE A 101 -2.44 -13.65 17.74
N ASP A 102 -1.13 -13.45 17.96
CA ASP A 102 -0.37 -14.24 18.94
C ASP A 102 -0.95 -14.11 20.35
N LEU A 103 -1.42 -12.92 20.69
CA LEU A 103 -2.03 -12.59 21.98
C LEU A 103 -3.49 -13.07 22.10
N ALA A 104 -4.06 -13.67 21.05
CA ALA A 104 -5.46 -14.07 20.96
C ALA A 104 -6.46 -12.93 21.27
N LEU A 105 -6.07 -11.68 20.98
CA LEU A 105 -6.93 -10.50 21.11
C LEU A 105 -7.86 -10.32 19.91
N THR A 106 -7.47 -10.89 18.77
CA THR A 106 -8.23 -10.91 17.52
C THR A 106 -8.09 -12.29 16.85
N ASP A 107 -9.16 -12.77 16.21
CA ASP A 107 -9.09 -13.96 15.37
C ASP A 107 -8.48 -13.61 14.00
N GLY A 108 -7.30 -14.18 13.71
CA GLY A 108 -6.62 -13.98 12.43
C GLY A 108 -7.29 -14.66 11.23
N ALA A 109 -8.27 -15.53 11.45
CA ALA A 109 -9.10 -16.12 10.39
C ALA A 109 -10.45 -15.41 10.21
N ALA A 110 -10.79 -14.48 11.11
CA ALA A 110 -12.00 -13.68 10.97
C ALA A 110 -11.83 -12.66 9.85
N PHE A 111 -12.81 -12.61 8.94
CA PHE A 111 -12.86 -11.62 7.86
C PHE A 111 -12.74 -10.19 8.42
N PRO A 112 -11.91 -9.31 7.80
CA PRO A 112 -11.26 -9.44 6.49
C PRO A 112 -9.89 -10.13 6.49
N PHE A 113 -9.44 -10.72 7.61
CA PHE A 113 -8.14 -11.39 7.69
C PHE A 113 -8.17 -12.81 7.12
N THR A 114 -7.01 -13.24 6.61
CA THR A 114 -6.70 -14.64 6.29
C THR A 114 -5.37 -14.99 6.93
N GLY A 115 -5.40 -15.75 8.04
CA GLY A 115 -4.18 -16.09 8.79
C GLY A 115 -3.43 -14.87 9.33
N GLY A 116 -4.16 -13.82 9.71
CA GLY A 116 -3.66 -12.54 10.21
C GLY A 116 -3.11 -11.60 9.13
N SER A 117 -3.33 -11.90 7.85
CA SER A 117 -2.95 -11.03 6.74
C SER A 117 -4.17 -10.50 6.01
N LEU A 118 -3.97 -9.45 5.21
CA LEU A 118 -5.01 -8.80 4.42
C LEU A 118 -4.69 -8.98 2.93
N PRO A 119 -5.15 -10.07 2.29
CA PRO A 119 -4.77 -10.40 0.91
C PRO A 119 -5.42 -9.45 -0.09
N ASN A 120 -4.69 -9.11 -1.17
CA ASN A 120 -5.29 -8.48 -2.34
C ASN A 120 -6.01 -9.55 -3.18
N PRO A 121 -7.34 -9.50 -3.34
CA PRO A 121 -8.10 -10.57 -4.00
C PRO A 121 -7.84 -10.69 -5.50
N LEU A 122 -7.31 -9.64 -6.14
CA LEU A 122 -7.03 -9.63 -7.59
C LEU A 122 -5.64 -10.19 -7.93
N VAL A 123 -4.75 -10.26 -6.94
CA VAL A 123 -3.34 -10.55 -7.16
C VAL A 123 -3.02 -11.93 -6.57
N ARG A 124 -2.58 -12.84 -7.42
CA ARG A 124 -2.13 -14.18 -6.98
C ARG A 124 -0.64 -14.14 -6.69
N GLU A 125 -0.22 -14.96 -5.72
CA GLU A 125 1.17 -15.08 -5.32
C GLU A 125 2.08 -15.44 -6.50
N GLY A 126 3.14 -14.65 -6.69
CA GLY A 126 4.19 -14.91 -7.69
C GLY A 126 3.76 -14.65 -9.14
N ALA A 127 2.59 -14.04 -9.36
CA ALA A 127 2.16 -13.63 -10.69
C ALA A 127 2.60 -12.19 -10.99
N ASP A 128 3.16 -11.94 -12.18
CA ASP A 128 3.25 -10.58 -12.69
C ASP A 128 1.82 -10.07 -12.93
N TYR A 129 1.43 -9.02 -12.23
CA TYR A 129 0.11 -8.41 -12.37
C TYR A 129 0.22 -7.15 -13.20
N LEU A 130 -0.36 -7.16 -14.40
CA LEU A 130 -0.26 -6.06 -15.37
C LEU A 130 1.20 -5.67 -15.69
N GLY A 131 2.10 -6.66 -15.70
CA GLY A 131 3.53 -6.48 -16.00
C GLY A 131 4.36 -5.92 -14.84
N LEU A 132 3.80 -5.84 -13.63
CA LEU A 132 4.51 -5.40 -12.44
C LEU A 132 4.76 -6.57 -11.48
N PRO A 133 5.96 -6.64 -10.85
CA PRO A 133 6.26 -7.64 -9.85
C PRO A 133 5.44 -7.41 -8.57
N THR A 134 5.21 -8.49 -7.84
CA THR A 134 4.45 -8.46 -6.59
C THR A 134 5.34 -8.38 -5.35
N ALA A 135 4.83 -7.76 -4.28
CA ALA A 135 5.49 -7.66 -2.99
C ALA A 135 4.56 -8.00 -1.82
N GLN A 136 5.14 -8.55 -0.75
CA GLN A 136 4.50 -8.71 0.55
C GLN A 136 4.70 -7.42 1.35
N GLY A 137 3.61 -6.77 1.77
CA GLY A 137 3.61 -5.48 2.46
C GLY A 137 3.51 -5.61 3.98
N VAL A 138 4.15 -4.70 4.68
CA VAL A 138 3.92 -4.43 6.10
C VAL A 138 3.57 -2.97 6.29
N THR A 139 2.57 -2.73 7.12
CA THR A 139 2.18 -1.40 7.56
C THR A 139 2.64 -1.15 8.99
N VAL A 140 3.31 -0.03 9.20
CA VAL A 140 3.79 0.44 10.50
C VAL A 140 3.43 1.91 10.72
N ASN A 141 3.36 2.36 11.95
CA ASN A 141 3.11 3.74 12.34
C ASN A 141 4.39 4.44 12.83
N GLU A 142 5.52 3.73 12.87
CA GLU A 142 6.86 4.27 13.09
C GLU A 142 7.81 3.75 12.00
N ILE A 143 8.58 4.65 11.37
CA ILE A 143 9.57 4.26 10.35
C ILE A 143 10.59 3.30 10.96
N THR A 144 10.71 2.09 10.39
CA THR A 144 11.62 1.09 10.93
C THR A 144 13.06 1.43 10.63
N THR A 145 13.88 1.52 11.69
CA THR A 145 15.31 1.85 11.57
C THR A 145 16.23 0.86 12.29
N ARG A 146 15.72 0.17 13.32
CA ARG A 146 16.49 -0.83 14.09
C ARG A 146 16.64 -2.10 13.28
N LYS A 147 17.87 -2.61 13.15
CA LYS A 147 18.16 -3.82 12.35
C LYS A 147 17.42 -5.04 12.88
N GLU A 148 17.35 -5.17 14.20
CA GLU A 148 16.67 -6.25 14.91
C GLU A 148 15.17 -6.23 14.58
N ARG A 149 14.57 -5.04 14.49
CA ARG A 149 13.16 -4.88 14.11
C ARG A 149 12.92 -5.26 12.66
N ILE A 150 13.81 -4.86 11.74
CA ILE A 150 13.73 -5.26 10.33
C ILE A 150 13.77 -6.79 10.21
N ILE A 151 14.70 -7.44 10.93
CA ILE A 151 14.83 -8.91 10.93
C ILE A 151 13.57 -9.57 11.51
N SER A 152 13.05 -9.05 12.63
CA SER A 152 11.82 -9.52 13.26
C SER A 152 10.63 -9.47 12.30
N LEU A 153 10.40 -8.34 11.63
CA LEU A 153 9.31 -8.18 10.67
C LEU A 153 9.45 -9.16 9.50
N LYS A 154 10.64 -9.25 8.90
CA LYS A 154 10.91 -10.17 7.78
C LYS A 154 10.69 -11.62 8.16
N ASN A 155 11.18 -12.06 9.31
CA ASN A 155 11.08 -13.46 9.72
C ASN A 155 9.65 -13.84 10.11
N LYS A 156 8.95 -12.94 10.81
CA LYS A 156 7.59 -13.20 11.30
C LYS A 156 6.55 -13.15 10.18
N TYR A 157 6.66 -12.17 9.29
CA TYR A 157 5.62 -11.87 8.31
C TYR A 157 5.99 -12.18 6.87
N LEU A 158 7.26 -12.54 6.60
CA LEU A 158 7.78 -12.76 5.24
C LEU A 158 7.59 -11.54 4.32
N VAL A 159 7.66 -10.35 4.92
CA VAL A 159 7.41 -9.07 4.24
C VAL A 159 8.65 -8.55 3.52
N SER A 160 8.40 -7.76 2.48
CA SER A 160 9.41 -7.28 1.54
C SER A 160 9.39 -5.76 1.37
N VAL A 161 8.27 -5.09 1.63
CA VAL A 161 8.13 -3.64 1.56
C VAL A 161 7.40 -3.11 2.78
N GLU A 162 7.80 -1.91 3.23
CA GLU A 162 7.22 -1.20 4.37
C GLU A 162 6.52 0.08 3.91
N SER A 163 5.30 0.28 4.36
CA SER A 163 4.54 1.53 4.21
C SER A 163 3.81 1.87 5.51
N MET A 164 3.01 2.94 5.52
CA MET A 164 2.30 3.39 6.73
C MET A 164 0.76 3.34 6.60
N GLU A 165 0.22 3.01 5.42
CA GLU A 165 -1.23 3.04 5.15
C GLU A 165 -1.79 1.76 4.51
N GLY A 166 -0.95 0.80 4.13
CA GLY A 166 -1.36 -0.34 3.31
C GLY A 166 -2.42 -1.24 3.94
N ALA A 167 -2.22 -1.64 5.19
CA ALA A 167 -3.14 -2.47 5.94
C ALA A 167 -4.49 -1.76 6.15
N ALA A 168 -4.49 -0.45 6.42
CA ALA A 168 -5.72 0.33 6.52
C ALA A 168 -6.51 0.32 5.20
N PHE A 169 -5.82 0.46 4.08
CA PHE A 169 -6.43 0.42 2.75
C PHE A 169 -6.97 -0.96 2.39
N HIS A 170 -6.17 -2.02 2.56
CA HIS A 170 -6.62 -3.38 2.33
C HIS A 170 -7.82 -3.73 3.23
N TYR A 171 -7.77 -3.38 4.51
CA TYR A 171 -8.86 -3.64 5.45
C TYR A 171 -10.16 -2.96 5.02
N ALA A 172 -10.10 -1.67 4.65
CA ALA A 172 -11.28 -0.93 4.21
C ALA A 172 -11.87 -1.52 2.90
N ALA A 173 -11.02 -1.76 1.90
CA ALA A 173 -11.47 -2.28 0.61
C ALA A 173 -12.02 -3.71 0.69
N LEU A 174 -11.35 -4.59 1.46
CA LEU A 174 -11.84 -5.94 1.74
C LEU A 174 -13.18 -5.90 2.47
N SER A 175 -13.28 -5.14 3.56
CA SER A 175 -14.52 -5.05 4.37
C SER A 175 -15.73 -4.61 3.54
N GLU A 176 -15.51 -3.68 2.61
CA GLU A 176 -16.54 -3.14 1.72
C GLU A 176 -16.73 -3.95 0.43
N HIS A 177 -15.98 -5.04 0.27
CA HIS A 177 -15.98 -5.91 -0.92
C HIS A 177 -15.76 -5.12 -2.22
N ILE A 178 -14.80 -4.19 -2.19
CA ILE A 178 -14.43 -3.35 -3.33
C ILE A 178 -13.13 -3.90 -3.93
N PRO A 179 -13.08 -4.22 -5.24
CA PRO A 179 -11.85 -4.65 -5.88
C PRO A 179 -10.80 -3.52 -5.84
N PHE A 180 -9.52 -3.88 -5.63
CA PHE A 180 -8.48 -2.88 -5.41
C PHE A 180 -7.09 -3.29 -5.86
N LEU A 181 -6.22 -2.30 -6.04
CA LEU A 181 -4.77 -2.46 -6.15
C LEU A 181 -4.04 -1.53 -5.18
N GLN A 182 -2.95 -2.03 -4.60
CA GLN A 182 -1.98 -1.20 -3.90
C GLN A 182 -0.70 -1.17 -4.73
N VAL A 183 -0.36 0.00 -5.25
CA VAL A 183 0.80 0.26 -6.10
C VAL A 183 1.82 1.06 -5.29
N ARG A 184 3.02 0.50 -5.12
CA ARG A 184 4.09 1.16 -4.38
C ARG A 184 5.35 1.29 -5.22
N ALA A 185 5.92 2.50 -5.27
CA ALA A 185 7.25 2.71 -5.82
C ALA A 185 8.30 2.74 -4.70
N ILE A 186 9.39 2.01 -4.86
CA ILE A 186 10.42 1.93 -3.81
C ILE A 186 11.25 3.20 -3.79
N SER A 187 11.22 3.94 -2.68
CA SER A 187 12.01 5.16 -2.51
C SER A 187 13.37 4.92 -1.86
N ASN A 188 13.51 3.87 -1.05
CA ASN A 188 14.72 3.60 -0.27
C ASN A 188 14.75 2.16 0.23
N THR A 189 15.91 1.71 0.70
CA THR A 189 16.02 0.52 1.55
C THR A 189 15.65 0.88 2.99
N VAL A 190 14.88 0.04 3.68
CA VAL A 190 14.53 0.23 5.09
C VAL A 190 15.79 0.18 5.96
N GLY A 191 15.88 1.08 6.94
CA GLY A 191 17.07 1.26 7.78
C GLY A 191 18.16 2.18 7.19
N GLU A 192 18.07 2.60 5.92
CA GLU A 192 18.97 3.61 5.36
C GLU A 192 18.69 4.99 5.98
N ARG A 193 19.71 5.57 6.61
CA ARG A 193 19.61 6.86 7.33
C ARG A 193 20.21 8.01 6.52
N ASN A 194 21.03 7.72 5.52
CA ASN A 194 21.49 8.74 4.59
C ASN A 194 20.40 9.04 3.57
N LYS A 195 19.64 10.12 3.81
CA LYS A 195 18.59 10.60 2.91
C LYS A 195 19.10 10.92 1.50
N GLN A 196 20.41 11.14 1.30
CA GLN A 196 20.97 11.35 -0.05
C GLN A 196 20.89 10.09 -0.92
N HIS A 197 20.81 8.90 -0.32
CA HIS A 197 20.62 7.64 -1.04
C HIS A 197 19.15 7.37 -1.37
N TRP A 198 18.23 8.16 -0.85
CA TRP A 198 16.81 8.00 -1.12
C TRP A 198 16.49 8.53 -2.51
N LYS A 199 15.75 7.73 -3.27
CA LYS A 199 15.36 7.95 -4.66
C LYS A 199 13.92 8.45 -4.74
N ILE A 200 13.54 9.38 -3.87
CA ILE A 200 12.14 9.85 -3.75
C ILE A 200 11.63 10.41 -5.09
N LYS A 201 12.42 11.27 -5.74
CA LYS A 201 11.99 11.90 -7.01
C LYS A 201 11.79 10.85 -8.09
N GLU A 202 12.75 9.93 -8.22
CA GLU A 202 12.70 8.84 -9.18
C GLU A 202 11.54 7.88 -8.90
N ALA A 203 11.27 7.57 -7.62
CA ALA A 203 10.14 6.72 -7.20
C ALA A 203 8.79 7.39 -7.49
N ILE A 204 8.65 8.69 -7.21
CA ILE A 204 7.44 9.44 -7.56
C ILE A 204 7.24 9.41 -9.07
N GLN A 205 8.27 9.68 -9.88
CA GLN A 205 8.13 9.61 -11.33
C GLN A 205 7.68 8.21 -11.79
N ALA A 206 8.35 7.15 -11.33
CA ALA A 206 8.04 5.77 -11.70
C ALA A 206 6.62 5.35 -11.29
N LEU A 207 6.16 5.78 -10.10
CA LEU A 207 4.80 5.55 -9.62
C LEU A 207 3.77 6.16 -10.58
N ASN A 208 3.97 7.42 -10.96
CA ASN A 208 3.01 8.15 -11.79
C ASN A 208 3.00 7.63 -13.23
N ASP A 209 4.15 7.27 -13.79
CA ASP A 209 4.24 6.61 -15.10
C ASP A 209 3.50 5.25 -15.09
N SER A 210 3.61 4.53 -13.98
CA SER A 210 2.88 3.27 -13.79
C SER A 210 1.37 3.51 -13.68
N LEU A 211 0.91 4.53 -12.95
CA LEU A 211 -0.52 4.86 -12.87
C LEU A 211 -1.13 5.18 -14.24
N ILE A 212 -0.42 5.97 -15.06
CA ILE A 212 -0.82 6.31 -16.43
C ILE A 212 -1.02 5.06 -17.28
N THR A 213 -0.14 4.06 -17.10
CA THR A 213 -0.14 2.80 -17.85
C THR A 213 -1.17 1.80 -17.30
N LEU A 214 -1.38 1.75 -15.99
CA LEU A 214 -2.25 0.79 -15.31
C LEU A 214 -3.73 1.12 -15.46
N LEU A 215 -4.11 2.38 -15.27
CA LEU A 215 -5.52 2.79 -15.24
C LEU A 215 -6.31 2.33 -16.47
N PRO A 216 -5.84 2.48 -17.72
CA PRO A 216 -6.56 2.00 -18.90
C PRO A 216 -6.84 0.49 -18.89
N GLN A 217 -5.98 -0.30 -18.27
CA GLN A 217 -6.09 -1.76 -18.24
C GLN A 217 -7.22 -2.23 -17.31
N LEU A 218 -7.59 -1.41 -16.32
CA LEU A 218 -8.64 -1.72 -15.34
C LEU A 218 -10.06 -1.76 -15.93
N GLN A 219 -10.27 -1.28 -17.16
CA GLN A 219 -11.58 -1.40 -17.83
C GLN A 219 -11.99 -2.86 -18.10
N ASN A 220 -11.03 -3.79 -18.06
CA ASN A 220 -11.24 -5.19 -18.43
C ASN A 220 -11.22 -6.15 -17.22
N ILE A 221 -11.23 -5.61 -16.00
CA ILE A 221 -11.23 -6.36 -14.73
C ILE A 221 -12.59 -6.19 -14.06
#